data_AF-A0A9W2W9T3-F1
#
_entry.id   AF-A0A9W2W9T3-F1
#
_cell.length_a   1.000
_cell.length_b   1.000
_cell.length_c   1.000
_cell.angle_alpha   90.00
_cell.angle_beta   90.00
_cell.angle_gamma   90.00
#
_symmetry.space_group_name_H-M   'P 1'
#
loop_
_entity.id
_entity.type
_entity.pdbx_description
1 polymer ?
#
loop_
_entity_poly.entity_id
_entity_poly.type
_entity_poly.pdbx_seq_one_letter_code
_entity_poly.pdbx_strand_id
1 'polypeptide(L)'
;MAAHVAAQAWKLLRKLALRSPLLAARSQVVHLTPRRWLNLQEYQSKKLMSDNGVKVQRFFVADTDNEALEAAKRLNAKEIVLKAQILAGGRGKGVFSSGLKGGVHLTKDPKVVGQLAKQMIGYNLATKQTPKGGVKVNKVMVAEALDISRETYLAILMDRSCNGPVLVGSPQGGVDIEEVAASNPELIFKEQIDIIEGIKDSQAQRMAENLGFFGPLKNQAADQIKKLYNLFLKIDATQVEVNPFGETTEGQVVCFDAKINFDDNAEFRQKDIFAMDDKSENEPIENEAAKYDLKYIGMDGNIACFVNGAGLAMATCDIIFLNGGKPANFLDLGGGVKESQVYQAFKLLTADPKVEAILVNIFGGIVNCAIIANGITKACRELELKVPLVVRLEGGPSRWQRSKTWRPPSSPQIHQKYIYMWNNSCRTPTERWQKSSDFPKDRVLVLQPGVRTEPLRWDSQVQDIGPPETSWPHVISNGKSSPRFLHLNGKTQLHSTTSNLQCWTPYAKQLARQEHNPTH
;
A
#
# COMPACT_ATOMS: atom_id res chain seq x y z
N MET A 1 41.13 -6.99 51.83
CA MET A 1 39.74 -6.51 51.69
C MET A 1 39.35 -6.07 50.27
N ALA A 2 40.25 -5.54 49.42
CA ALA A 2 39.89 -5.15 48.04
C ALA A 2 39.57 -6.34 47.08
N ALA A 3 40.13 -7.53 47.30
CA ALA A 3 39.87 -8.70 46.46
C ALA A 3 38.49 -9.34 46.69
N HIS A 4 37.84 -9.10 47.83
CA HIS A 4 36.51 -9.66 48.14
C HIS A 4 35.37 -8.82 47.56
N VAL A 5 35.57 -7.51 47.39
CA VAL A 5 34.58 -6.59 46.79
C VAL A 5 34.51 -6.77 45.26
N ALA A 6 35.64 -7.01 44.60
CA ALA A 6 35.69 -7.27 43.16
C ALA A 6 35.00 -8.60 42.78
N ALA A 7 35.11 -9.63 43.62
CA ALA A 7 34.48 -10.93 43.39
C ALA A 7 32.95 -10.91 43.54
N GLN A 8 32.41 -10.01 44.37
CA GLN A 8 30.96 -9.82 44.52
C GLN A 8 30.36 -8.97 43.40
N ALA A 9 31.07 -7.94 42.91
CA ALA A 9 30.66 -7.16 41.74
C ALA A 9 30.56 -8.00 40.46
N TRP A 10 31.48 -8.97 40.29
CA TRP A 10 31.49 -9.86 39.12
C TRP A 10 30.38 -10.92 39.16
N LYS A 11 29.96 -11.35 40.35
CA LYS A 11 28.79 -12.25 40.53
C LYS A 11 27.45 -11.54 40.28
N LEU A 12 27.35 -10.24 40.52
CA LEU A 12 26.14 -9.45 40.23
C LEU A 12 25.98 -9.20 38.72
N LEU A 13 27.07 -8.87 38.02
CA LEU A 13 27.07 -8.67 36.56
C LEU A 13 26.75 -9.96 35.78
N ARG A 14 27.14 -11.13 36.29
CA ARG A 14 26.78 -12.44 35.71
C ARG A 14 25.31 -12.81 35.89
N LYS A 15 24.62 -12.28 36.90
CA LYS A 15 23.16 -12.48 37.09
C LYS A 15 22.31 -11.56 36.21
N LEU A 16 22.84 -10.44 35.73
CA LEU A 16 22.16 -9.53 34.81
C LEU A 16 22.27 -9.97 33.33
N ALA A 17 23.28 -10.78 32.98
CA ALA A 17 23.47 -11.30 31.63
C ALA A 17 22.77 -12.65 31.33
N LEU A 18 21.99 -13.18 32.28
CA LEU A 18 21.31 -14.49 32.17
C LEU A 18 19.78 -14.40 32.37
N ARG A 19 19.15 -13.33 31.88
CA ARG A 19 17.69 -13.32 31.64
C ARG A 19 17.43 -13.51 30.14
N SER A 20 16.89 -14.70 29.85
CA SER A 20 16.10 -15.09 28.67
C SER A 20 16.82 -15.36 27.34
N PRO A 21 16.89 -16.65 26.92
CA PRO A 21 16.97 -17.04 25.51
C PRO A 21 15.55 -17.23 24.97
N LEU A 22 15.03 -16.27 24.21
CA LEU A 22 13.79 -16.43 23.45
C LEU A 22 13.93 -15.82 22.05
N LEU A 23 15.00 -16.18 21.33
CA LEU A 23 15.16 -15.79 19.93
C LEU A 23 15.81 -16.92 19.14
N ALA A 24 15.04 -17.99 18.93
CA ALA A 24 15.21 -18.88 17.79
C ALA A 24 13.85 -19.51 17.42
N ALA A 25 12.78 -18.71 17.43
CA ALA A 25 11.62 -19.05 16.63
C ALA A 25 12.02 -18.82 15.17
N ARG A 26 11.94 -19.87 14.34
CA ARG A 26 11.92 -19.72 12.89
C ARG A 26 10.74 -18.79 12.57
N SER A 27 11.04 -17.51 12.44
CA SER A 27 10.13 -16.55 11.82
C SER A 27 9.97 -17.00 10.38
N GLN A 28 8.90 -17.75 10.10
CA GLN A 28 8.26 -17.61 8.81
C GLN A 28 7.83 -16.15 8.77
N VAL A 29 8.65 -15.31 8.15
CA VAL A 29 8.27 -13.96 7.80
C VAL A 29 7.10 -14.13 6.84
N VAL A 30 5.89 -14.06 7.39
CA VAL A 30 4.68 -13.87 6.58
C VAL A 30 4.89 -12.50 5.96
N HIS A 31 5.34 -12.49 4.71
CA HIS A 31 5.40 -11.27 3.92
C HIS A 31 3.95 -10.83 3.68
N LEU A 32 3.40 -10.07 4.63
CA LEU A 32 2.17 -9.32 4.45
C LEU A 32 2.47 -8.29 3.36
N THR A 33 2.06 -8.62 2.14
CA THR A 33 2.37 -7.81 0.98
C THR A 33 1.15 -6.94 0.71
N PRO A 34 1.23 -5.60 0.75
CA PRO A 34 0.06 -4.73 0.58
C PRO A 34 -0.66 -5.05 -0.73
N ARG A 35 -1.86 -5.60 -0.64
CA ARG A 35 -2.76 -5.82 -1.77
C ARG A 35 -3.69 -4.61 -1.86
N ARG A 36 -4.34 -4.48 -3.02
CA ARG A 36 -5.30 -3.42 -3.32
C ARG A 36 -6.56 -3.67 -2.50
N TRP A 37 -6.88 -2.75 -1.59
CA TRP A 37 -8.05 -2.90 -0.74
C TRP A 37 -9.32 -2.99 -1.57
N LEU A 38 -10.03 -4.12 -1.43
CA LEU A 38 -11.40 -4.24 -1.88
C LEU A 38 -12.22 -3.02 -1.42
N ASN A 39 -12.98 -2.44 -2.34
CA ASN A 39 -13.98 -1.42 -2.06
C ASN A 39 -15.33 -1.96 -2.51
N LEU A 40 -16.34 -1.87 -1.63
CA LEU A 40 -17.71 -2.23 -1.97
C LEU A 40 -18.51 -0.98 -2.38
N GLN A 41 -19.44 -1.18 -3.29
CA GLN A 41 -20.45 -0.19 -3.66
C GLN A 41 -21.32 0.15 -2.44
N GLU A 42 -21.92 1.35 -2.41
CA GLU A 42 -22.76 1.82 -1.28
C GLU A 42 -23.84 0.79 -0.90
N TYR A 43 -24.54 0.21 -1.89
CA TYR A 43 -25.58 -0.78 -1.62
C TYR A 43 -25.06 -2.07 -0.99
N GLN A 44 -23.86 -2.51 -1.34
CA GLN A 44 -23.22 -3.72 -0.80
C GLN A 44 -22.82 -3.48 0.66
N SER A 45 -22.19 -2.32 0.91
CA SER A 45 -21.85 -1.87 2.26
C SER A 45 -23.10 -1.76 3.13
N LYS A 46 -24.18 -1.14 2.65
CA LYS A 46 -25.44 -1.01 3.39
C LYS A 46 -26.11 -2.36 3.67
N LYS A 47 -26.10 -3.28 2.70
CA LYS A 47 -26.60 -4.63 2.92
C LYS A 47 -25.82 -5.33 4.02
N LEU A 48 -24.49 -5.29 3.96
CA LEU A 48 -23.60 -5.90 4.94
C LEU A 48 -23.82 -5.30 6.33
N MET A 49 -24.01 -3.98 6.42
CA MET A 49 -24.37 -3.28 7.66
C MET A 49 -25.72 -3.75 8.21
N SER A 50 -26.77 -3.76 7.38
CA SER A 50 -28.12 -4.17 7.77
C SER A 50 -28.17 -5.62 8.26
N ASP A 51 -27.50 -6.54 7.56
CA ASP A 51 -27.42 -7.96 7.91
C ASP A 51 -26.72 -8.17 9.27
N ASN A 52 -25.97 -7.17 9.75
CA ASN A 52 -25.31 -7.16 11.06
C ASN A 52 -25.98 -6.22 12.08
N GLY A 53 -27.24 -5.84 11.83
CA GLY A 53 -28.08 -5.10 12.79
C GLY A 53 -27.78 -3.61 12.89
N VAL A 54 -26.93 -3.08 12.01
CA VAL A 54 -26.70 -1.63 11.86
C VAL A 54 -27.88 -1.04 11.09
N LYS A 55 -28.41 0.08 11.58
CA LYS A 55 -29.55 0.75 10.99
C LYS A 55 -29.12 1.58 9.78
N VAL A 56 -29.61 1.20 8.62
CA VAL A 56 -29.46 1.90 7.34
C VAL A 56 -30.84 2.23 6.78
N GLN A 57 -30.90 3.10 5.78
CA GLN A 57 -32.13 3.38 5.03
C GLN A 57 -32.67 2.08 4.40
N ARG A 58 -34.00 1.91 4.32
CA ARG A 58 -34.58 0.86 3.47
C ARG A 58 -34.25 1.15 2.01
N PHE A 59 -33.78 0.14 1.28
CA PHE A 59 -33.41 0.29 -0.12
C PHE A 59 -33.60 -0.99 -0.92
N PHE A 60 -33.63 -0.82 -2.24
CA PHE A 60 -33.47 -1.88 -3.24
C PHE A 60 -32.44 -1.44 -4.28
N VAL A 61 -31.95 -2.41 -5.04
CA VAL A 61 -31.04 -2.18 -6.18
C VAL A 61 -31.76 -2.61 -7.44
N ALA A 62 -31.51 -1.87 -8.52
CA ALA A 62 -32.08 -2.13 -9.81
C ALA A 62 -31.01 -2.06 -10.91
N ASP A 63 -31.11 -3.00 -11.84
CA ASP A 63 -30.24 -3.10 -13.02
C ASP A 63 -30.99 -2.64 -14.29
N THR A 64 -32.30 -2.34 -14.16
CA THR A 64 -33.14 -1.76 -15.22
C THR A 64 -34.02 -0.62 -14.70
N ASP A 65 -34.51 0.22 -15.60
CA ASP A 65 -35.43 1.31 -15.29
C ASP A 65 -36.78 0.81 -14.76
N ASN A 66 -37.28 -0.31 -15.30
CA ASN A 66 -38.49 -0.96 -14.80
C ASN A 66 -38.29 -1.52 -13.38
N GLU A 67 -37.16 -2.16 -13.09
CA GLU A 67 -36.85 -2.62 -11.73
C GLU A 67 -36.76 -1.46 -10.74
N ALA A 68 -36.19 -0.32 -11.16
CA ALA A 68 -36.10 0.88 -10.33
C ALA A 68 -37.49 1.46 -10.03
N LEU A 69 -38.39 1.47 -11.01
CA LEU A 69 -39.80 1.86 -10.84
C LEU A 69 -40.52 0.94 -9.85
N GLU A 70 -40.39 -0.38 -10.00
CA GLU A 70 -41.05 -1.34 -9.11
C GLU A 70 -40.42 -1.33 -7.71
N ALA A 71 -39.11 -1.10 -7.58
CA ALA A 71 -38.45 -0.84 -6.30
C ALA A 71 -39.03 0.39 -5.59
N ALA A 72 -39.20 1.50 -6.32
CA ALA A 72 -39.77 2.73 -5.79
C ALA A 72 -41.19 2.53 -5.26
N LYS A 73 -42.04 1.77 -5.98
CA LYS A 73 -43.39 1.41 -5.52
C LYS A 73 -43.35 0.53 -4.27
N ARG A 74 -42.47 -0.48 -4.24
CA ARG A 74 -42.33 -1.42 -3.11
C ARG A 74 -41.86 -0.75 -1.82
N LEU A 75 -41.00 0.26 -1.90
CA LEU A 75 -40.55 1.01 -0.71
C LEU A 75 -41.71 1.68 0.03
N ASN A 76 -42.73 2.12 -0.72
CA ASN A 76 -43.88 2.86 -0.21
C ASN A 76 -43.44 4.00 0.73
N ALA A 77 -42.41 4.74 0.32
CA ALA A 77 -41.83 5.82 1.09
C ALA A 77 -42.45 7.17 0.68
N LYS A 78 -42.55 8.11 1.63
CA LYS A 78 -43.02 9.47 1.40
C LYS A 78 -42.15 10.23 0.38
N GLU A 79 -40.85 9.97 0.42
CA GLU A 79 -39.86 10.51 -0.49
C GLU A 79 -38.77 9.46 -0.75
N ILE A 80 -38.23 9.47 -1.95
CA ILE A 80 -37.36 8.43 -2.50
C ILE A 80 -36.08 9.10 -2.99
N VAL A 81 -34.94 8.51 -2.65
CA VAL A 81 -33.64 8.88 -3.21
C VAL A 81 -33.19 7.82 -4.21
N LEU A 82 -32.85 8.27 -5.42
CA LEU A 82 -32.23 7.47 -6.46
C LEU A 82 -30.74 7.81 -6.52
N LYS A 83 -29.87 6.81 -6.34
CA LYS A 83 -28.41 6.99 -6.35
C LYS A 83 -27.73 6.07 -7.36
N ALA A 84 -26.93 6.65 -8.26
CA ALA A 84 -26.02 5.90 -9.10
C ALA A 84 -25.00 5.11 -8.24
N GLN A 85 -24.77 3.85 -8.59
CA GLN A 85 -23.78 3.01 -7.92
C GLN A 85 -22.49 3.01 -8.75
N ILE A 86 -21.54 3.81 -8.28
CA ILE A 86 -20.12 3.80 -8.67
C ILE A 86 -19.27 3.96 -7.40
N LEU A 87 -18.04 3.44 -7.40
CA LEU A 87 -17.13 3.53 -6.25
C LEU A 87 -16.62 4.96 -6.04
N ALA A 88 -16.46 5.72 -7.12
CA ALA A 88 -16.01 7.11 -7.04
C ALA A 88 -17.04 8.02 -6.34
N GLY A 89 -16.55 8.89 -5.45
CA GLY A 89 -17.35 9.88 -4.75
C GLY A 89 -17.74 11.07 -5.62
N GLY A 90 -18.44 12.05 -5.02
CA GLY A 90 -18.88 13.27 -5.69
C GLY A 90 -20.06 13.09 -6.65
N ARG A 91 -20.77 11.96 -6.54
CA ARG A 91 -21.90 11.55 -7.41
C ARG A 91 -22.95 12.64 -7.57
N GLY A 92 -23.33 13.33 -6.49
CA GLY A 92 -24.36 14.38 -6.53
C GLY A 92 -24.06 15.55 -7.48
N LYS A 93 -22.78 15.88 -7.72
CA LYS A 93 -22.34 16.94 -8.65
C LYS A 93 -21.87 16.41 -10.00
N GLY A 94 -21.98 15.10 -10.23
CA GLY A 94 -21.53 14.48 -11.48
C GLY A 94 -22.44 14.76 -12.66
N VAL A 95 -21.99 14.39 -13.86
CA VAL A 95 -22.76 14.53 -15.10
C VAL A 95 -22.72 13.22 -15.88
N PHE A 96 -23.87 12.75 -16.33
CA PHE A 96 -23.97 11.58 -17.19
C PHE A 96 -23.75 11.92 -18.66
N SER A 97 -23.23 10.95 -19.39
CA SER A 97 -23.14 10.97 -20.87
C SER A 97 -24.51 11.03 -21.56
N SER A 98 -25.62 10.72 -20.87
CA SER A 98 -26.99 10.97 -21.34
C SER A 98 -27.39 12.45 -21.32
N GLY A 99 -26.61 13.31 -20.66
CA GLY A 99 -26.91 14.72 -20.40
C GLY A 99 -27.54 14.99 -19.03
N LEU A 100 -27.96 13.96 -18.28
CA LEU A 100 -28.50 14.11 -16.93
C LEU A 100 -27.42 14.67 -15.97
N LYS A 101 -27.79 15.68 -15.18
CA LYS A 101 -26.93 16.27 -14.15
C LYS A 101 -27.27 15.68 -12.78
N GLY A 102 -26.24 15.31 -12.02
CA GLY A 102 -26.32 14.71 -10.71
C GLY A 102 -26.55 13.19 -10.76
N GLY A 103 -25.78 12.45 -9.96
CA GLY A 103 -25.93 11.01 -9.71
C GLY A 103 -26.81 10.68 -8.50
N VAL A 104 -27.39 11.69 -7.84
CA VAL A 104 -28.25 11.55 -6.66
C VAL A 104 -29.46 12.45 -6.86
N HIS A 105 -30.67 11.88 -6.86
CA HIS A 105 -31.92 12.60 -7.11
C HIS A 105 -32.96 12.25 -6.05
N LEU A 106 -33.76 13.24 -5.64
CA LEU A 106 -34.89 13.07 -4.73
C LEU A 106 -36.20 13.24 -5.49
N THR A 107 -37.19 12.40 -5.19
CA THR A 107 -38.53 12.51 -5.75
C THR A 107 -39.56 11.85 -4.84
N LYS A 108 -40.81 12.30 -4.93
CA LYS A 108 -41.97 11.68 -4.26
C LYS A 108 -42.78 10.78 -5.20
N ASP A 109 -42.50 10.85 -6.51
CA ASP A 109 -43.22 10.07 -7.53
C ASP A 109 -42.36 8.89 -8.02
N PRO A 110 -42.79 7.63 -7.78
CA PRO A 110 -42.13 6.44 -8.32
C PRO A 110 -41.92 6.46 -9.84
N LYS A 111 -42.82 7.08 -10.62
CA LYS A 111 -42.66 7.17 -12.08
C LYS A 111 -41.42 7.95 -12.49
N VAL A 112 -41.11 9.02 -11.75
CA VAL A 112 -39.91 9.84 -11.97
C VAL A 112 -38.65 9.00 -11.69
N VAL A 113 -38.68 8.07 -10.74
CA VAL A 113 -37.56 7.16 -10.48
C VAL A 113 -37.22 6.33 -11.73
N GLY A 114 -38.21 5.71 -12.37
CA GLY A 114 -37.99 4.95 -13.60
C GLY A 114 -37.46 5.82 -14.75
N GLN A 115 -38.00 7.02 -14.92
CA GLN A 115 -37.56 7.97 -15.95
C GLN A 115 -36.10 8.41 -15.76
N LEU A 116 -35.69 8.71 -14.53
CA LEU A 116 -34.32 9.07 -14.20
C LEU A 116 -33.39 7.86 -14.34
N ALA A 117 -33.79 6.69 -13.84
CA ALA A 117 -33.00 5.45 -13.94
C ALA A 117 -32.69 5.10 -15.40
N LYS A 118 -33.63 5.31 -16.33
CA LYS A 118 -33.43 5.14 -17.77
C LYS A 118 -32.32 6.04 -18.35
N GLN A 119 -32.09 7.21 -17.76
CA GLN A 119 -31.03 8.14 -18.14
C GLN A 119 -29.72 7.89 -17.37
N MET A 120 -29.71 7.01 -16.38
CA MET A 120 -28.53 6.66 -15.58
C MET A 120 -27.91 5.33 -16.03
N ILE A 121 -28.71 4.27 -16.08
CA ILE A 121 -28.25 2.90 -16.32
C ILE A 121 -27.73 2.77 -17.75
N GLY A 122 -26.53 2.21 -17.88
CA GLY A 122 -25.84 2.03 -19.16
C GLY A 122 -25.01 3.22 -19.61
N TYR A 123 -25.15 4.39 -18.97
CA TYR A 123 -24.40 5.61 -19.27
C TYR A 123 -23.21 5.79 -18.33
N ASN A 124 -22.19 6.52 -18.80
CA ASN A 124 -21.06 6.91 -17.94
C ASN A 124 -21.41 8.13 -17.09
N LEU A 125 -21.10 8.08 -15.80
CA LEU A 125 -21.16 9.19 -14.84
C LEU A 125 -19.75 9.73 -14.61
N ALA A 126 -19.52 11.00 -14.96
CA ALA A 126 -18.28 11.70 -14.67
C ALA A 126 -18.42 12.53 -13.39
N THR A 127 -17.48 12.38 -12.45
CA THR A 127 -17.35 13.18 -11.24
C THR A 127 -15.94 13.80 -11.17
N LYS A 128 -15.65 14.60 -10.14
CA LYS A 128 -14.28 15.10 -9.89
C LYS A 128 -13.28 13.98 -9.60
N GLN A 129 -13.76 12.81 -9.19
CA GLN A 129 -12.95 11.67 -8.74
C GLN A 129 -12.89 10.52 -9.76
N THR A 130 -13.60 10.62 -10.89
CA THR A 130 -13.53 9.63 -11.97
C THR A 130 -12.53 10.07 -13.04
N PRO A 131 -12.07 9.15 -13.92
CA PRO A 131 -11.43 9.54 -15.18
C PRO A 131 -12.31 10.50 -16.00
N LYS A 132 -11.70 11.22 -16.96
CA LYS A 132 -12.43 12.18 -17.83
C LYS A 132 -13.62 11.56 -18.56
N GLY A 133 -13.56 10.27 -18.90
CA GLY A 133 -14.64 9.53 -19.56
C GLY A 133 -15.78 9.07 -18.65
N GLY A 134 -15.67 9.33 -17.34
CA GLY A 134 -16.59 8.83 -16.32
C GLY A 134 -16.52 7.31 -16.13
N VAL A 135 -17.40 6.81 -15.28
CA VAL A 135 -17.55 5.37 -14.98
C VAL A 135 -18.94 4.93 -15.41
N LYS A 136 -19.03 3.78 -16.08
CA LYS A 136 -20.31 3.23 -16.53
C LYS A 136 -21.18 2.83 -15.34
N VAL A 137 -22.38 3.38 -15.25
CA VAL A 137 -23.35 3.05 -14.21
C VAL A 137 -24.16 1.83 -14.65
N ASN A 138 -23.90 0.68 -14.02
CA ASN A 138 -24.64 -0.56 -14.31
C ASN A 138 -25.84 -0.76 -13.38
N LYS A 139 -25.81 -0.15 -12.19
CA LYS A 139 -26.83 -0.30 -11.16
C LYS A 139 -27.21 1.03 -10.55
N VAL A 140 -28.44 1.14 -10.09
CA VAL A 140 -28.91 2.24 -9.26
C VAL A 140 -29.49 1.71 -7.96
N MET A 141 -29.31 2.46 -6.88
CA MET A 141 -29.96 2.20 -5.60
C MET A 141 -31.18 3.10 -5.49
N VAL A 142 -32.32 2.51 -5.16
CA VAL A 142 -33.57 3.21 -4.84
C VAL A 142 -33.78 3.04 -3.34
N ALA A 143 -33.74 4.12 -2.58
CA ALA A 143 -33.87 4.09 -1.12
C ALA A 143 -34.92 5.08 -0.63
N GLU A 144 -35.44 4.86 0.57
CA GLU A 144 -36.24 5.89 1.24
C GLU A 144 -35.37 7.11 1.57
N ALA A 145 -35.86 8.30 1.25
CA ALA A 145 -35.24 9.53 1.72
C ALA A 145 -35.70 9.78 3.16
N LEU A 146 -34.74 9.93 4.06
CA LEU A 146 -34.98 10.24 5.46
C LEU A 146 -34.56 11.70 5.69
N ASP A 147 -35.41 12.46 6.37
CA ASP A 147 -35.15 13.85 6.72
C ASP A 147 -34.07 13.88 7.81
N ILE A 148 -32.90 14.42 7.47
CA ILE A 148 -31.73 14.46 8.36
C ILE A 148 -31.82 15.72 9.22
N SER A 149 -31.96 15.55 10.54
CA SER A 149 -31.92 16.67 11.49
C SER A 149 -30.49 17.02 11.90
N ARG A 150 -29.57 16.05 11.83
CA ARG A 150 -28.17 16.21 12.23
C ARG A 150 -27.24 15.25 11.51
N GLU A 151 -26.12 15.77 11.04
CA GLU A 151 -25.06 15.00 10.35
C GLU A 151 -23.78 15.02 11.17
N THR A 152 -23.22 13.83 11.43
CA THR A 152 -21.92 13.66 12.07
C THR A 152 -21.05 12.72 11.24
N TYR A 153 -19.76 12.68 11.54
CA TYR A 153 -18.81 11.75 10.95
C TYR A 153 -18.44 10.67 11.97
N LEU A 154 -18.39 9.41 11.53
CA LEU A 154 -17.92 8.30 12.36
C LEU A 154 -17.10 7.33 11.52
N ALA A 155 -15.90 6.97 11.99
CA ALA A 155 -15.09 5.92 11.41
C ALA A 155 -14.45 5.02 12.46
N ILE A 156 -14.14 3.80 12.05
CA ILE A 156 -13.38 2.81 12.82
C ILE A 156 -12.27 2.32 11.90
N LEU A 157 -11.02 2.42 12.34
CA LEU A 157 -9.87 1.96 11.56
C LEU A 157 -8.80 1.34 12.47
N MET A 158 -7.88 0.57 11.89
CA MET A 158 -6.66 0.14 12.59
C MET A 158 -5.62 1.27 12.63
N ASP A 159 -5.39 1.85 13.81
CA ASP A 159 -4.36 2.87 14.00
C ASP A 159 -2.99 2.21 14.26
N ARG A 160 -2.06 2.47 13.35
CA ARG A 160 -0.69 1.94 13.41
C ARG A 160 0.13 2.53 14.56
N SER A 161 -0.20 3.74 15.00
CA SER A 161 0.50 4.40 16.11
C SER A 161 0.09 3.82 17.46
N CYS A 162 -1.18 3.41 17.57
CA CYS A 162 -1.75 2.84 18.79
C CYS A 162 -1.74 1.30 18.81
N ASN A 163 -1.39 0.65 17.70
CA ASN A 163 -1.38 -0.81 17.53
C ASN A 163 -2.73 -1.47 17.79
N GLY A 164 -3.83 -0.83 17.38
CA GLY A 164 -5.17 -1.37 17.60
C GLY A 164 -6.26 -0.55 16.92
N PRO A 165 -7.52 -0.98 17.05
CA PRO A 165 -8.65 -0.24 16.53
C PRO A 165 -8.78 1.12 17.22
N VAL A 166 -9.05 2.14 16.43
CA VAL A 166 -9.40 3.48 16.91
C VAL A 166 -10.71 3.87 16.27
N LEU A 167 -11.62 4.34 17.10
CA LEU A 167 -12.82 5.01 16.66
C LEU A 167 -12.52 6.50 16.55
N VAL A 168 -12.81 7.08 15.39
CA VAL A 168 -12.63 8.50 15.06
C VAL A 168 -14.00 9.09 14.77
N GLY A 169 -14.33 10.22 15.38
CA GLY A 169 -15.62 10.87 15.17
C GLY A 169 -15.53 12.38 15.18
N SER A 170 -16.44 13.03 14.46
CA SER A 170 -16.61 14.48 14.48
C SER A 170 -18.09 14.87 14.46
N PRO A 171 -18.53 15.86 15.25
CA PRO A 171 -19.88 16.43 15.13
C PRO A 171 -20.08 17.15 13.79
N GLN A 172 -19.02 17.43 13.02
CA GLN A 172 -19.09 18.03 11.70
C GLN A 172 -19.13 16.93 10.61
N GLY A 173 -20.33 16.42 10.33
CA GLY A 173 -20.56 15.44 9.26
C GLY A 173 -20.83 16.05 7.89
N GLY A 174 -20.97 15.20 6.86
CA GLY A 174 -21.32 15.61 5.51
C GLY A 174 -20.20 16.28 4.71
N VAL A 175 -19.00 16.40 5.30
CA VAL A 175 -17.80 17.01 4.71
C VAL A 175 -16.62 16.03 4.75
N ASP A 176 -15.54 16.40 4.06
CA ASP A 176 -14.29 15.63 4.04
C ASP A 176 -13.60 15.69 5.41
N ILE A 177 -13.24 14.54 5.99
CA ILE A 177 -12.74 14.51 7.38
C ILE A 177 -11.34 15.11 7.47
N GLU A 178 -10.54 15.01 6.41
CA GLU A 178 -9.23 15.64 6.27
C GLU A 178 -9.33 17.17 6.29
N GLU A 179 -10.37 17.74 5.70
CA GLU A 179 -10.64 19.18 5.75
C GLU A 179 -10.98 19.63 7.17
N VAL A 180 -11.79 18.85 7.90
CA VAL A 180 -12.08 19.12 9.32
C VAL A 180 -10.82 19.00 10.17
N ALA A 181 -9.99 17.98 9.94
CA ALA A 181 -8.75 17.80 10.69
C ALA A 181 -7.76 18.95 10.47
N ALA A 182 -7.75 19.56 9.28
CA ALA A 182 -6.90 20.72 8.98
C ALA A 182 -7.48 22.04 9.53
N SER A 183 -8.79 22.21 9.47
CA SER A 183 -9.47 23.49 9.78
C SER A 183 -9.91 23.59 11.24
N ASN A 184 -10.39 22.49 11.81
CA ASN A 184 -11.02 22.36 13.12
C ASN A 184 -10.59 21.06 13.83
N PRO A 185 -9.28 20.85 14.08
CA PRO A 185 -8.77 19.63 14.70
C PRO A 185 -9.39 19.33 16.08
N GLU A 186 -9.85 20.36 16.80
CA GLU A 186 -10.55 20.24 18.08
C GLU A 186 -11.90 19.53 17.99
N LEU A 187 -12.49 19.45 16.79
CA LEU A 187 -13.73 18.72 16.52
C LEU A 187 -13.49 17.26 16.14
N ILE A 188 -12.24 16.77 16.21
CA ILE A 188 -11.90 15.37 15.96
C ILE A 188 -11.68 14.65 17.28
N PHE A 189 -12.59 13.75 17.60
CA PHE A 189 -12.53 12.92 18.80
C PHE A 189 -12.02 11.52 18.44
N LYS A 190 -11.19 10.94 19.31
CA LYS A 190 -10.62 9.61 19.12
C LYS A 190 -10.79 8.76 20.36
N GLU A 191 -11.17 7.51 20.17
CA GLU A 191 -11.27 6.48 21.21
C GLU A 191 -10.43 5.28 20.81
N GLN A 192 -9.36 5.02 21.56
CA GLN A 192 -8.55 3.81 21.38
C GLN A 192 -9.29 2.63 21.99
N ILE A 193 -9.39 1.53 21.24
CA ILE A 193 -10.10 0.32 21.67
C ILE A 193 -9.07 -0.79 21.82
N ASP A 194 -9.10 -1.45 22.98
CA ASP A 194 -8.32 -2.67 23.18
C ASP A 194 -8.95 -3.82 22.38
N ILE A 195 -8.17 -4.45 21.51
CA ILE A 195 -8.65 -5.51 20.61
C ILE A 195 -9.08 -6.78 21.36
N ILE A 196 -8.53 -7.02 22.56
CA ILE A 196 -8.82 -8.20 23.38
C ILE A 196 -10.10 -8.00 24.20
N GLU A 197 -10.23 -6.84 24.83
CA GLU A 197 -11.41 -6.50 25.63
C GLU A 197 -12.61 -6.13 24.75
N GLY A 198 -12.37 -5.54 23.58
CA GLY A 198 -13.38 -4.99 22.69
C GLY A 198 -13.90 -3.63 23.14
N ILE A 199 -14.84 -3.08 22.36
CA ILE A 199 -15.45 -1.79 22.64
C ILE A 199 -16.29 -1.84 23.93
N LYS A 200 -16.03 -0.90 24.85
CA LYS A 200 -16.79 -0.74 26.09
C LYS A 200 -17.96 0.21 25.89
N ASP A 201 -19.02 -0.01 26.68
CA ASP A 201 -20.18 0.91 26.70
C ASP A 201 -19.77 2.35 27.03
N SER A 202 -18.81 2.54 27.94
CA SER A 202 -18.33 3.88 28.31
C SER A 202 -17.63 4.60 27.15
N GLN A 203 -16.94 3.89 26.26
CA GLN A 203 -16.30 4.46 25.06
C GLN A 203 -17.36 4.84 24.03
N ALA A 204 -18.31 3.93 23.75
CA ALA A 204 -19.39 4.19 22.80
C ALA A 204 -20.28 5.37 23.25
N GLN A 205 -20.59 5.45 24.55
CA GLN A 205 -21.37 6.54 25.12
C GLN A 205 -20.64 7.89 25.06
N ARG A 206 -19.35 7.91 25.36
CA ARG A 206 -18.53 9.13 25.30
C ARG A 206 -18.39 9.63 23.86
N MET A 207 -18.16 8.73 22.91
CA MET A 207 -18.17 9.11 21.49
C MET A 207 -19.53 9.67 21.06
N ALA A 208 -20.63 9.00 21.40
CA ALA A 208 -21.97 9.49 21.05
C ALA A 208 -22.22 10.91 21.60
N GLU A 209 -21.76 11.20 22.82
CA GLU A 209 -21.83 12.54 23.41
C GLU A 209 -20.95 13.56 22.70
N ASN A 210 -19.69 13.22 22.41
CA ASN A 210 -18.77 14.10 21.68
C ASN A 210 -19.26 14.42 20.26
N LEU A 211 -19.94 13.44 19.64
CA LEU A 211 -20.61 13.63 18.37
C LEU A 211 -21.86 14.49 18.49
N GLY A 212 -22.34 14.81 19.70
CA GLY A 212 -23.49 15.69 19.94
C GLY A 212 -24.85 14.98 20.03
N PHE A 213 -24.88 13.67 20.24
CA PHE A 213 -26.13 12.93 20.48
C PHE A 213 -26.56 13.09 21.95
N PHE A 214 -27.84 13.39 22.19
CA PHE A 214 -28.37 13.61 23.54
C PHE A 214 -29.57 12.69 23.87
N GLY A 215 -29.84 12.52 25.16
CA GLY A 215 -31.02 11.79 25.64
C GLY A 215 -31.10 10.35 25.10
N PRO A 216 -32.29 9.89 24.64
CA PRO A 216 -32.45 8.55 24.06
C PRO A 216 -31.61 8.32 22.79
N LEU A 217 -31.29 9.37 22.03
CA LEU A 217 -30.48 9.28 20.81
C LEU A 217 -29.02 8.97 21.11
N LYS A 218 -28.49 9.45 22.24
CA LYS A 218 -27.15 9.08 22.73
C LYS A 218 -27.02 7.57 22.90
N ASN A 219 -28.03 6.95 23.53
CA ASN A 219 -28.06 5.49 23.74
C ASN A 219 -28.21 4.72 22.42
N GLN A 220 -29.05 5.20 21.50
CA GLN A 220 -29.17 4.61 20.17
C GLN A 220 -27.85 4.71 19.39
N ALA A 221 -27.17 5.86 19.42
CA ALA A 221 -25.90 6.06 18.74
C ALA A 221 -24.80 5.17 19.33
N ALA A 222 -24.72 5.07 20.67
CA ALA A 222 -23.79 4.16 21.33
C ALA A 222 -24.03 2.69 20.94
N ASP A 223 -25.30 2.26 20.82
CA ASP A 223 -25.64 0.92 20.30
C ASP A 223 -25.16 0.72 18.86
N GLN A 224 -25.42 1.68 17.97
CA GLN A 224 -24.96 1.63 16.58
C GLN A 224 -23.43 1.59 16.46
N ILE A 225 -22.73 2.40 17.25
CA ILE A 225 -21.26 2.41 17.33
C ILE A 225 -20.72 1.02 17.68
N LYS A 226 -21.30 0.35 18.69
CA LYS A 226 -20.88 -1.01 19.07
C LYS A 226 -21.14 -2.03 17.96
N LYS A 227 -22.27 -1.92 17.26
CA LYS A 227 -22.60 -2.78 16.12
C LYS A 227 -21.64 -2.57 14.95
N LEU A 228 -21.27 -1.32 14.66
CA LEU A 228 -20.27 -0.98 13.66
C LEU A 228 -18.88 -1.54 14.02
N TYR A 229 -18.48 -1.46 15.29
CA TYR A 229 -17.23 -2.07 15.76
C TYR A 229 -17.22 -3.59 15.60
N ASN A 230 -18.31 -4.26 15.99
CA ASN A 230 -18.43 -5.70 15.84
C ASN A 230 -18.44 -6.11 14.36
N LEU A 231 -19.10 -5.32 13.50
CA LEU A 231 -19.07 -5.49 12.06
C LEU A 231 -17.63 -5.36 11.52
N PHE A 232 -16.93 -4.28 11.89
CA PHE A 232 -15.55 -4.00 11.49
C PHE A 232 -14.62 -5.20 11.76
N LEU A 233 -14.71 -5.80 12.95
CA LEU A 233 -13.94 -7.00 13.28
C LEU A 233 -14.40 -8.23 12.49
N LYS A 234 -15.71 -8.47 12.41
CA LYS A 234 -16.29 -9.67 11.80
C LYS A 234 -15.92 -9.81 10.33
N ILE A 235 -15.80 -8.70 9.61
CA ILE A 235 -15.56 -8.68 8.16
C ILE A 235 -14.10 -8.43 7.79
N ASP A 236 -13.20 -8.41 8.78
CA ASP A 236 -11.79 -8.07 8.59
C ASP A 236 -11.59 -6.73 7.86
N ALA A 237 -12.33 -5.70 8.28
CA ALA A 237 -12.19 -4.37 7.72
C ALA A 237 -10.88 -3.70 8.17
N THR A 238 -10.26 -2.95 7.27
CA THR A 238 -9.19 -1.99 7.61
C THR A 238 -9.77 -0.64 8.01
N GLN A 239 -10.93 -0.30 7.46
CA GLN A 239 -11.70 0.90 7.79
C GLN A 239 -13.20 0.66 7.56
N VAL A 240 -14.03 1.12 8.49
CA VAL A 240 -15.47 1.36 8.29
C VAL A 240 -15.69 2.85 8.52
N GLU A 241 -16.15 3.56 7.50
CA GLU A 241 -16.45 4.98 7.53
C GLU A 241 -17.95 5.18 7.26
N VAL A 242 -18.61 5.97 8.10
CA VAL A 242 -20.02 6.34 7.98
C VAL A 242 -20.10 7.87 7.93
N ASN A 243 -20.46 8.41 6.78
CA ASN A 243 -20.52 9.84 6.55
C ASN A 243 -21.68 10.21 5.58
N PRO A 244 -22.84 10.65 6.08
CA PRO A 244 -23.11 10.99 7.48
C PRO A 244 -23.58 9.80 8.34
N PHE A 245 -23.11 9.78 9.59
CA PHE A 245 -23.77 9.10 10.71
C PHE A 245 -24.64 10.13 11.42
N GLY A 246 -25.95 9.91 11.56
CA GLY A 246 -26.79 11.03 12.00
C GLY A 246 -28.17 10.66 12.50
N GLU A 247 -28.96 11.71 12.69
CA GLU A 247 -30.29 11.65 13.29
C GLU A 247 -31.37 12.03 12.26
N THR A 248 -32.50 11.36 12.33
CA THR A 248 -33.71 11.77 11.59
C THR A 248 -34.60 12.66 12.43
N THR A 249 -35.51 13.41 11.79
CA THR A 249 -36.54 14.20 12.47
C THR A 249 -37.48 13.38 13.35
N GLU A 250 -37.59 12.07 13.10
CA GLU A 250 -38.40 11.11 13.88
C GLU A 250 -37.66 10.54 15.09
N GLY A 251 -36.46 11.03 15.40
CA GLY A 251 -35.70 10.58 16.56
C GLY A 251 -35.07 9.19 16.38
N GLN A 252 -34.53 8.92 15.19
CA GLN A 252 -33.79 7.70 14.90
C GLN A 252 -32.34 8.00 14.55
N VAL A 253 -31.41 7.17 15.04
CA VAL A 253 -30.00 7.21 14.62
C VAL A 253 -29.78 6.25 13.45
N VAL A 254 -29.23 6.75 12.33
CA VAL A 254 -29.10 6.02 11.06
C VAL A 254 -27.71 6.23 10.45
N CYS A 255 -27.18 5.19 9.81
CA CYS A 255 -26.01 5.27 8.94
C CYS A 255 -26.47 5.58 7.50
N PHE A 256 -26.34 6.83 7.06
CA PHE A 256 -26.93 7.29 5.79
C PHE A 256 -26.08 6.94 4.57
N ASP A 257 -24.76 6.97 4.71
CA ASP A 257 -23.81 6.52 3.68
C ASP A 257 -22.62 5.88 4.38
N ALA A 258 -22.01 4.90 3.74
CA ALA A 258 -20.88 4.18 4.32
C ALA A 258 -19.93 3.66 3.25
N LYS A 259 -18.64 3.75 3.59
CA LYS A 259 -17.53 3.20 2.83
C LYS A 259 -16.77 2.22 3.71
N ILE A 260 -16.51 1.03 3.19
CA ILE A 260 -15.80 -0.03 3.90
C ILE A 260 -14.60 -0.44 3.08
N ASN A 261 -13.43 -0.44 3.71
CA ASN A 261 -12.20 -1.00 3.19
C ASN A 261 -11.86 -2.30 3.93
N PHE A 262 -11.37 -3.28 3.19
CA PHE A 262 -11.11 -4.63 3.69
C PHE A 262 -9.61 -4.95 3.71
N ASP A 263 -9.23 -5.88 4.59
CA ASP A 263 -7.90 -6.50 4.56
C ASP A 263 -7.90 -7.64 3.53
N ASP A 264 -7.21 -7.43 2.42
CA ASP A 264 -7.06 -8.46 1.39
C ASP A 264 -6.32 -9.71 1.88
N ASN A 265 -5.54 -9.62 2.97
CA ASN A 265 -4.93 -10.79 3.57
C ASN A 265 -5.97 -11.70 4.24
N ALA A 266 -7.18 -11.21 4.49
CA ALA A 266 -8.28 -11.99 5.05
C ALA A 266 -9.19 -12.63 3.98
N GLU A 267 -8.91 -12.44 2.69
CA GLU A 267 -9.69 -13.01 1.57
C GLU A 267 -10.00 -14.51 1.76
N PHE A 268 -9.02 -15.28 2.24
CA PHE A 268 -9.16 -16.73 2.43
C PHE A 268 -10.31 -17.13 3.36
N ARG A 269 -10.71 -16.25 4.28
CA ARG A 269 -11.80 -16.44 5.25
C ARG A 269 -13.01 -15.52 5.02
N GLN A 270 -12.93 -14.58 4.08
CA GLN A 270 -13.99 -13.63 3.73
C GLN A 270 -14.52 -13.84 2.29
N LYS A 271 -14.61 -15.10 1.84
CA LYS A 271 -14.91 -15.44 0.43
C LYS A 271 -16.17 -14.77 -0.12
N ASP A 272 -17.25 -14.72 0.67
CA ASP A 272 -18.51 -14.12 0.23
C ASP A 272 -18.39 -12.61 0.00
N ILE A 273 -17.54 -11.93 0.77
CA ILE A 273 -17.26 -10.50 0.61
C ILE A 273 -16.42 -10.26 -0.63
N PHE A 274 -15.35 -11.04 -0.82
CA PHE A 274 -14.49 -10.90 -1.99
C PHE A 274 -15.16 -11.36 -3.29
N ALA A 275 -16.19 -12.19 -3.22
CA ALA A 275 -17.05 -12.51 -4.36
C ALA A 275 -17.89 -11.32 -4.85
N MET A 276 -18.08 -10.29 -4.01
CA MET A 276 -18.77 -9.05 -4.36
C MET A 276 -17.88 -8.00 -5.04
N ASP A 277 -16.57 -8.27 -5.18
CA ASP A 277 -15.60 -7.36 -5.79
C ASP A 277 -15.98 -6.97 -7.21
N ASP A 278 -16.36 -5.71 -7.38
CA ASP A 278 -16.68 -5.15 -8.69
C ASP A 278 -15.41 -4.64 -9.38
N LYS A 279 -14.84 -5.51 -10.21
CA LYS A 279 -13.64 -5.21 -10.98
C LYS A 279 -13.90 -4.32 -12.20
N SER A 280 -15.15 -3.94 -12.48
CA SER A 280 -15.49 -3.21 -13.71
C SER A 280 -15.00 -1.76 -13.72
N GLU A 281 -14.74 -1.17 -12.55
CA GLU A 281 -14.18 0.18 -12.40
C GLU A 281 -12.65 0.20 -12.34
N ASN A 282 -12.01 -0.97 -12.17
CA ASN A 282 -10.56 -1.06 -12.09
C ASN A 282 -9.92 -0.91 -13.47
N GLU A 283 -8.70 -0.40 -13.50
CA GLU A 283 -7.90 -0.34 -14.73
C GLU A 283 -7.72 -1.76 -15.31
N PRO A 284 -7.95 -1.99 -16.62
CA PRO A 284 -7.89 -3.32 -17.22
C PRO A 284 -6.54 -4.02 -17.01
N ILE A 285 -5.44 -3.27 -17.02
CA ILE A 285 -4.09 -3.79 -16.80
C ILE A 285 -3.92 -4.24 -15.34
N GLU A 286 -4.47 -3.51 -14.37
CA GLU A 286 -4.46 -3.90 -12.95
C GLU A 286 -5.24 -5.20 -12.72
N ASN A 287 -6.40 -5.32 -13.35
CA ASN A 287 -7.20 -6.55 -13.30
C ASN A 287 -6.48 -7.76 -13.90
N GLU A 288 -5.81 -7.58 -15.05
CA GLU A 288 -5.04 -8.65 -15.68
C GLU A 288 -3.80 -9.02 -14.86
N ALA A 289 -3.10 -8.02 -14.28
CA ALA A 289 -1.97 -8.25 -13.39
C ALA A 289 -2.34 -9.08 -12.15
N ALA A 290 -3.49 -8.79 -11.55
CA ALA A 290 -3.97 -9.51 -10.37
C ALA A 290 -4.15 -11.02 -10.61
N LYS A 291 -4.48 -11.45 -11.84
CA LYS A 291 -4.63 -12.89 -12.19
C LYS A 291 -3.32 -13.67 -12.10
N TYR A 292 -2.18 -12.98 -12.12
CA TYR A 292 -0.85 -13.58 -12.06
C TYR A 292 -0.10 -13.23 -10.77
N ASP A 293 -0.82 -12.78 -9.73
CA ASP A 293 -0.28 -12.29 -8.47
C ASP A 293 0.74 -11.14 -8.64
N LEU A 294 0.54 -10.30 -9.66
CA LEU A 294 1.37 -9.14 -9.94
C LEU A 294 0.74 -7.87 -9.37
N LYS A 295 1.55 -7.09 -8.63
CA LYS A 295 1.11 -5.82 -8.03
C LYS A 295 1.43 -4.68 -8.99
N TYR A 296 0.50 -4.41 -9.89
CA TYR A 296 0.58 -3.33 -10.86
C TYR A 296 -0.22 -2.12 -10.37
N ILE A 297 0.34 -0.92 -10.54
CA ILE A 297 -0.38 0.35 -10.40
C ILE A 297 0.00 1.22 -11.59
N GLY A 298 -1.01 1.70 -12.33
CA GLY A 298 -0.80 2.59 -13.46
C GLY A 298 -0.38 4.00 -13.02
N MET A 299 0.54 4.62 -13.75
CA MET A 299 0.97 6.01 -13.53
C MET A 299 0.95 6.80 -14.85
N ASP A 300 1.09 8.13 -14.75
CA ASP A 300 1.11 9.04 -15.90
C ASP A 300 2.55 9.33 -16.35
N GLY A 301 3.17 8.32 -16.95
CA GLY A 301 4.53 8.39 -17.48
C GLY A 301 4.74 7.47 -18.68
N ASN A 302 5.97 7.41 -19.17
CA ASN A 302 6.36 6.69 -20.38
C ASN A 302 7.53 5.71 -20.18
N ILE A 303 8.16 5.69 -19.00
CA ILE A 303 9.20 4.70 -18.67
C ILE A 303 8.57 3.65 -17.77
N ALA A 304 8.26 2.49 -18.34
CA ALA A 304 7.77 1.36 -17.55
C ALA A 304 8.88 0.76 -16.70
N CYS A 305 8.54 0.21 -15.55
CA CYS A 305 9.49 -0.56 -14.76
C CYS A 305 8.85 -1.80 -14.12
N PHE A 306 9.66 -2.83 -13.87
CA PHE A 306 9.26 -3.91 -12.99
C PHE A 306 10.44 -4.39 -12.15
N VAL A 307 10.12 -4.80 -10.93
CA VAL A 307 11.08 -5.00 -9.85
C VAL A 307 10.64 -6.16 -8.97
N ASN A 308 11.58 -6.81 -8.28
CA ASN A 308 11.28 -7.81 -7.26
C ASN A 308 11.39 -7.22 -5.85
N GLY A 309 10.24 -6.85 -5.28
CA GLY A 309 10.09 -6.29 -3.94
C GLY A 309 9.54 -4.86 -3.97
N ALA A 310 8.43 -4.63 -3.27
CA ALA A 310 7.73 -3.34 -3.23
C ALA A 310 8.61 -2.14 -2.88
N GLY A 311 9.52 -2.25 -1.90
CA GLY A 311 10.42 -1.16 -1.52
C GLY A 311 11.38 -0.76 -2.64
N LEU A 312 11.93 -1.74 -3.36
CA LEU A 312 12.81 -1.47 -4.50
C LEU A 312 12.01 -0.96 -5.70
N ALA A 313 10.76 -1.42 -5.87
CA ALA A 313 9.86 -0.94 -6.92
C ALA A 313 9.56 0.57 -6.74
N MET A 314 9.22 1.01 -5.52
CA MET A 314 9.05 2.43 -5.20
C MET A 314 10.32 3.23 -5.49
N ALA A 315 11.46 2.79 -4.94
CA ALA A 315 12.75 3.45 -5.17
C ALA A 315 13.17 3.50 -6.66
N THR A 316 12.71 2.55 -7.45
CA THR A 316 12.95 2.52 -8.90
C THR A 316 12.08 3.54 -9.63
N CYS A 317 10.82 3.72 -9.23
CA CYS A 317 10.01 4.84 -9.72
C CYS A 317 10.63 6.18 -9.33
N ASP A 318 11.08 6.31 -8.08
CA ASP A 318 11.70 7.54 -7.57
C ASP A 318 13.00 7.88 -8.30
N ILE A 319 13.89 6.90 -8.53
CA ILE A 319 15.16 7.18 -9.24
C ILE A 319 14.93 7.52 -10.71
N ILE A 320 13.89 6.98 -11.36
CA ILE A 320 13.48 7.42 -12.70
C ILE A 320 13.08 8.90 -12.66
N PHE A 321 12.23 9.28 -11.70
CA PHE A 321 11.76 10.66 -11.53
C PHE A 321 12.90 11.64 -11.19
N LEU A 322 13.77 11.28 -10.25
CA LEU A 322 14.93 12.09 -9.84
C LEU A 322 15.90 12.36 -11.01
N ASN A 323 15.95 11.47 -12.00
CA ASN A 323 16.76 11.63 -13.21
C ASN A 323 15.98 12.21 -14.40
N GLY A 324 14.82 12.83 -14.15
CA GLY A 324 14.04 13.57 -15.15
C GLY A 324 13.12 12.71 -16.03
N GLY A 325 13.01 11.40 -15.76
CA GLY A 325 12.05 10.53 -16.40
C GLY A 325 10.67 10.58 -15.73
N LYS A 326 9.66 9.96 -16.36
CA LYS A 326 8.34 9.77 -15.75
C LYS A 326 8.02 8.27 -15.67
N PRO A 327 7.94 7.67 -14.47
CA PRO A 327 7.57 6.26 -14.34
C PRO A 327 6.14 6.06 -14.87
N ALA A 328 5.97 5.10 -15.79
CA ALA A 328 4.67 4.77 -16.38
C ALA A 328 3.82 3.88 -15.46
N ASN A 329 4.46 3.17 -14.55
CA ASN A 329 3.81 2.25 -13.64
C ASN A 329 4.68 1.95 -12.41
N PHE A 330 4.04 1.41 -11.38
CA PHE A 330 4.66 0.59 -10.35
C PHE A 330 4.35 -0.88 -10.66
N LEU A 331 5.34 -1.77 -10.60
CA LEU A 331 5.13 -3.22 -10.75
C LEU A 331 6.08 -4.02 -9.87
N ASP A 332 5.53 -4.67 -8.84
CA ASP A 332 6.22 -5.61 -7.97
C ASP A 332 5.88 -7.06 -8.34
N LEU A 333 6.91 -7.85 -8.66
CA LEU A 333 6.84 -9.28 -8.95
C LEU A 333 6.87 -10.17 -7.69
N GLY A 334 7.15 -9.57 -6.52
CA GLY A 334 7.40 -10.27 -5.26
C GLY A 334 8.82 -10.81 -5.13
N GLY A 335 9.18 -11.30 -3.93
CA GLY A 335 10.55 -11.79 -3.65
C GLY A 335 10.92 -13.12 -4.31
N GLY A 336 9.92 -13.94 -4.67
CA GLY A 336 10.09 -15.27 -5.26
C GLY A 336 9.78 -15.31 -6.76
N VAL A 337 10.42 -14.44 -7.55
CA VAL A 337 10.12 -14.25 -8.98
C VAL A 337 10.30 -15.54 -9.78
N LYS A 338 9.27 -15.89 -10.56
CA LYS A 338 9.27 -16.99 -11.53
C LYS A 338 9.43 -16.46 -12.96
N GLU A 339 9.97 -17.29 -13.85
CA GLU A 339 10.10 -16.96 -15.29
C GLU A 339 8.74 -16.59 -15.92
N SER A 340 7.67 -17.30 -15.54
CA SER A 340 6.32 -17.01 -16.03
C SER A 340 5.81 -15.64 -15.61
N GLN A 341 6.14 -15.17 -14.40
CA GLN A 341 5.77 -13.83 -13.93
C GLN A 341 6.51 -12.73 -14.71
N VAL A 342 7.78 -12.96 -15.06
CA VAL A 342 8.54 -12.04 -15.92
C VAL A 342 7.88 -11.92 -17.30
N TYR A 343 7.48 -13.04 -17.88
CA TYR A 343 6.78 -13.04 -19.17
C TYR A 343 5.46 -12.26 -19.11
N GLN A 344 4.64 -12.50 -18.09
CA GLN A 344 3.38 -11.78 -17.92
C GLN A 344 3.59 -10.29 -17.66
N ALA A 345 4.63 -9.93 -16.89
CA ALA A 345 5.02 -8.54 -16.69
C ALA A 345 5.31 -7.84 -18.02
N PHE A 346 6.14 -8.43 -18.89
CA PHE A 346 6.36 -7.87 -20.22
C PHE A 346 5.08 -7.74 -21.03
N LYS A 347 4.25 -8.78 -21.05
CA LYS A 347 2.97 -8.76 -21.77
C LYS A 347 2.07 -7.59 -21.33
N LEU A 348 1.98 -7.35 -20.02
CA LEU A 348 1.24 -6.24 -19.44
C LEU A 348 1.82 -4.89 -19.86
N LEU A 349 3.14 -4.71 -19.72
CA LEU A 349 3.80 -3.44 -20.04
C LEU A 349 3.75 -3.12 -21.54
N THR A 350 3.84 -4.12 -22.41
CA THR A 350 3.72 -3.92 -23.86
C THR A 350 2.30 -3.59 -24.32
N ALA A 351 1.29 -3.79 -23.46
CA ALA A 351 -0.09 -3.43 -23.77
C ALA A 351 -0.39 -1.95 -23.53
N ASP A 352 0.44 -1.24 -22.74
CA ASP A 352 0.28 0.19 -22.50
C ASP A 352 0.97 0.99 -23.63
N PRO A 353 0.22 1.70 -24.49
CA PRO A 353 0.79 2.45 -25.61
C PRO A 353 1.61 3.67 -25.17
N LYS A 354 1.52 4.11 -23.91
CA LYS A 354 2.34 5.21 -23.37
C LYS A 354 3.80 4.79 -23.14
N VAL A 355 4.08 3.49 -23.09
CA VAL A 355 5.42 2.99 -22.75
C VAL A 355 6.37 3.19 -23.92
N GLU A 356 7.40 3.99 -23.69
CA GLU A 356 8.47 4.29 -24.65
C GLU A 356 9.78 3.56 -24.30
N ALA A 357 9.98 3.15 -23.05
CA ALA A 357 11.13 2.36 -22.59
C ALA A 357 10.76 1.51 -21.37
N ILE A 358 11.49 0.41 -21.15
CA ILE A 358 11.31 -0.47 -19.98
C ILE A 358 12.61 -0.54 -19.18
N LEU A 359 12.51 -0.33 -17.86
CA LEU A 359 13.58 -0.52 -16.90
C LEU A 359 13.29 -1.73 -16.00
N VAL A 360 14.13 -2.75 -16.12
CA VAL A 360 14.09 -3.96 -15.29
C VAL A 360 15.15 -3.84 -14.22
N ASN A 361 14.74 -3.87 -12.95
CA ASN A 361 15.68 -3.83 -11.82
C ASN A 361 15.42 -5.03 -10.91
N ILE A 362 16.29 -6.03 -10.97
CA ILE A 362 16.14 -7.27 -10.20
C ILE A 362 17.34 -7.45 -9.28
N PHE A 363 17.05 -7.60 -7.98
CA PHE A 363 18.01 -8.00 -6.96
C PHE A 363 17.81 -9.48 -6.61
N GLY A 364 18.58 -10.35 -7.25
CA GLY A 364 18.52 -11.81 -7.19
C GLY A 364 19.05 -12.42 -5.89
N GLY A 365 18.47 -12.06 -4.75
CA GLY A 365 18.79 -12.65 -3.44
C GLY A 365 18.75 -14.19 -3.47
N ILE A 366 17.54 -14.77 -3.40
CA ILE A 366 17.32 -16.23 -3.53
C ILE A 366 17.13 -16.64 -5.00
N VAL A 367 16.73 -15.70 -5.85
CA VAL A 367 16.41 -15.94 -7.26
C VAL A 367 17.68 -15.89 -8.12
N ASN A 368 17.91 -16.93 -8.91
CA ASN A 368 19.06 -16.99 -9.81
C ASN A 368 18.89 -16.04 -11.01
N CYS A 369 19.77 -15.04 -11.12
CA CYS A 369 19.76 -14.05 -12.20
C CYS A 369 19.82 -14.67 -13.62
N ALA A 370 20.39 -15.86 -13.80
CA ALA A 370 20.44 -16.52 -15.10
C ALA A 370 19.05 -17.00 -15.56
N ILE A 371 18.20 -17.46 -14.64
CA ILE A 371 16.82 -17.85 -14.93
C ILE A 371 16.03 -16.62 -15.37
N ILE A 372 16.20 -15.51 -14.65
CA ILE A 372 15.54 -14.23 -14.97
C ILE A 372 16.02 -13.67 -16.31
N ALA A 373 17.33 -13.68 -16.57
CA ALA A 373 17.89 -13.25 -17.84
C ALA A 373 17.33 -14.08 -19.01
N ASN A 374 17.29 -15.41 -18.89
CA ASN A 374 16.69 -16.26 -19.93
C ASN A 374 15.21 -15.92 -20.14
N GLY A 375 14.45 -15.74 -19.06
CA GLY A 375 13.04 -15.34 -19.09
C GLY A 375 12.81 -14.01 -19.81
N ILE A 376 13.61 -12.98 -19.50
CA ILE A 376 13.57 -11.68 -20.18
C ILE A 376 13.74 -11.88 -21.69
N THR A 377 14.73 -12.68 -22.08
CA THR A 377 15.16 -12.76 -23.48
C THR A 377 14.20 -13.58 -24.33
N LYS A 378 13.56 -14.57 -23.70
CA LYS A 378 12.45 -15.31 -24.26
C LYS A 378 11.23 -14.41 -24.42
N ALA A 379 10.85 -13.66 -23.38
CA ALA A 379 9.73 -12.72 -23.43
C ALA A 379 9.92 -11.66 -24.52
N CYS A 380 11.11 -11.06 -24.64
CA CYS A 380 11.40 -10.08 -25.69
C CYS A 380 11.25 -10.65 -27.12
N ARG A 381 11.52 -11.93 -27.33
CA ARG A 381 11.38 -12.61 -28.63
C ARG A 381 9.92 -12.91 -28.94
N GLU A 382 9.26 -13.57 -28.00
CA GLU A 382 7.89 -14.05 -28.17
C GLU A 382 6.87 -12.91 -28.25
N LEU A 383 7.13 -11.80 -27.55
CA LEU A 383 6.27 -10.61 -27.55
C LEU A 383 6.71 -9.52 -28.55
N GLU A 384 7.75 -9.79 -29.35
CA GLU A 384 8.30 -8.84 -30.33
C GLU A 384 8.53 -7.42 -29.77
N LEU A 385 9.31 -7.33 -28.67
CA LEU A 385 9.48 -6.07 -27.95
C LEU A 385 10.09 -4.97 -28.86
N LYS A 386 9.38 -3.84 -29.00
CA LYS A 386 9.76 -2.73 -29.88
C LYS A 386 10.44 -1.56 -29.16
N VAL A 387 10.25 -1.47 -27.84
CA VAL A 387 10.77 -0.39 -27.01
C VAL A 387 12.13 -0.75 -26.42
N PRO A 388 13.01 0.25 -26.15
CA PRO A 388 14.28 0.02 -25.49
C PRO A 388 14.14 -0.64 -24.10
N LEU A 389 15.05 -1.56 -23.81
CA LEU A 389 15.10 -2.29 -22.55
C LEU A 389 16.41 -2.02 -21.78
N VAL A 390 16.30 -1.47 -20.58
CA VAL A 390 17.40 -1.31 -19.64
C VAL A 390 17.27 -2.36 -18.56
N VAL A 391 18.31 -3.17 -18.33
CA VAL A 391 18.28 -4.27 -17.36
C VAL A 391 19.40 -4.13 -16.35
N ARG A 392 19.04 -4.06 -15.08
CA ARG A 392 19.99 -4.18 -13.97
C ARG A 392 19.68 -5.46 -13.20
N LEU A 393 20.64 -6.38 -13.18
CA LEU A 393 20.58 -7.64 -12.43
C LEU A 393 21.74 -7.69 -11.44
N GLU A 394 21.45 -7.90 -10.16
CA GLU A 394 22.46 -8.01 -9.10
C GLU A 394 22.07 -9.16 -8.15
N GLY A 395 22.96 -10.10 -7.79
CA GLY A 395 22.56 -11.25 -6.95
C GLY A 395 23.56 -12.41 -6.92
N GLY A 396 23.21 -13.49 -6.20
CA GLY A 396 24.12 -14.60 -5.88
C GLY A 396 24.67 -15.38 -7.10
N PRO A 397 25.84 -16.03 -6.97
CA PRO A 397 26.64 -16.49 -8.10
C PRO A 397 26.05 -17.77 -8.71
N SER A 398 25.34 -17.63 -9.81
CA SER A 398 25.28 -18.73 -10.78
C SER A 398 26.47 -18.62 -11.73
N ARG A 399 26.92 -19.77 -12.24
CA ARG A 399 28.03 -19.98 -13.19
C ARG A 399 28.09 -18.97 -14.35
N TRP A 400 26.96 -18.32 -14.63
CA TRP A 400 26.74 -17.23 -15.57
C TRP A 400 27.59 -15.97 -15.30
N GLN A 401 27.92 -15.66 -14.04
CA GLN A 401 28.74 -14.48 -13.68
C GLN A 401 30.21 -14.58 -14.14
N ARG A 402 30.70 -15.78 -14.47
CA ARG A 402 32.08 -16.00 -14.94
C ARG A 402 32.22 -16.02 -16.47
N SER A 403 31.14 -16.20 -17.22
CA SER A 403 31.15 -16.08 -18.68
C SER A 403 30.85 -14.64 -19.07
N LYS A 404 31.89 -13.86 -19.32
CA LYS A 404 31.81 -12.50 -19.84
C LYS A 404 30.78 -12.40 -20.97
N THR A 405 29.94 -11.36 -20.92
CA THR A 405 28.93 -10.97 -21.91
C THR A 405 27.90 -12.05 -22.26
N TRP A 406 26.71 -11.94 -21.67
CA TRP A 406 25.52 -12.45 -22.34
C TRP A 406 25.35 -11.69 -23.66
N ARG A 407 25.52 -12.39 -24.78
CA ARG A 407 25.06 -11.95 -26.09
C ARG A 407 23.75 -12.69 -26.35
N PRO A 408 22.63 -12.00 -26.66
CA PRO A 408 21.45 -12.69 -27.13
C PRO A 408 21.84 -13.54 -28.35
N PRO A 409 21.33 -14.78 -28.48
CA PRO A 409 21.53 -15.58 -29.69
C PRO A 409 21.17 -14.72 -30.91
N SER A 410 22.06 -14.67 -31.91
CA SER A 410 21.89 -13.96 -33.17
C SER A 410 20.63 -14.45 -33.89
N SER A 411 19.48 -13.82 -33.59
CA SER A 411 18.22 -14.00 -34.31
C SER A 411 18.01 -12.77 -35.18
N PRO A 412 17.69 -12.92 -36.48
CA PRO A 412 17.57 -11.79 -37.42
C PRO A 412 16.44 -10.79 -37.12
N GLN A 413 15.55 -11.08 -36.16
CA GLN A 413 14.32 -10.31 -35.94
C GLN A 413 14.29 -9.48 -34.65
N ILE A 414 15.28 -9.66 -33.75
CA ILE A 414 15.41 -8.76 -32.59
C ILE A 414 16.31 -7.62 -33.03
N HIS A 415 15.79 -6.39 -33.11
CA HIS A 415 16.67 -5.22 -33.16
C HIS A 415 17.51 -5.21 -31.88
N GLN A 416 18.73 -5.75 -31.92
CA GLN A 416 19.74 -5.79 -30.84
C GLN A 416 20.17 -4.40 -30.34
N LYS A 417 19.49 -3.34 -30.74
CA LYS A 417 19.86 -1.93 -30.50
C LYS A 417 19.68 -1.47 -29.05
N TYR A 418 19.02 -2.23 -28.16
CA TYR A 418 18.54 -1.67 -26.90
C TYR A 418 18.47 -2.64 -25.70
N ILE A 419 19.53 -3.43 -25.43
CA ILE A 419 19.65 -4.12 -24.13
C ILE A 419 20.91 -3.63 -23.43
N TYR A 420 20.74 -2.85 -22.36
CA TYR A 420 21.84 -2.35 -21.52
C TYR A 420 21.86 -3.14 -20.21
N MET A 421 22.96 -3.84 -19.92
CA MET A 421 23.11 -4.65 -18.70
C MET A 421 24.20 -4.09 -17.77
N TRP A 422 23.86 -3.80 -16.52
CA TRP A 422 24.80 -3.38 -15.47
C TRP A 422 24.96 -4.46 -14.40
N ASN A 423 26.20 -4.77 -14.00
CA ASN A 423 26.55 -5.73 -12.94
C ASN A 423 27.73 -5.20 -12.09
N ASN A 424 27.56 -5.07 -10.77
CA ASN A 424 28.60 -4.57 -9.86
C ASN A 424 29.58 -5.66 -9.34
N SER A 425 29.43 -6.93 -9.76
CA SER A 425 30.14 -8.06 -9.16
C SER A 425 31.59 -8.26 -9.63
N CYS A 426 32.09 -7.48 -10.60
CA CYS A 426 33.44 -7.67 -11.15
C CYS A 426 34.52 -6.97 -10.28
N ARG A 427 34.99 -7.64 -9.22
CA ARG A 427 36.20 -7.24 -8.46
C ARG A 427 37.44 -7.98 -8.99
N THR A 428 37.91 -7.69 -10.19
CA THR A 428 39.30 -8.03 -10.60
C THR A 428 39.88 -6.97 -11.56
N PRO A 429 41.10 -6.41 -11.32
CA PRO A 429 41.64 -5.29 -12.09
C PRO A 429 42.35 -5.65 -13.41
N THR A 430 42.18 -6.86 -13.94
CA THR A 430 42.96 -7.31 -15.10
C THR A 430 42.06 -7.92 -16.15
N GLU A 431 41.78 -7.18 -17.23
CA GLU A 431 41.91 -7.68 -18.60
C GLU A 431 41.65 -6.58 -19.65
N ARG A 432 42.47 -6.61 -20.70
CA ARG A 432 42.61 -5.63 -21.78
C ARG A 432 41.31 -5.35 -22.55
N TRP A 433 41.22 -4.11 -23.02
CA TRP A 433 40.36 -3.63 -24.10
C TRP A 433 40.37 -4.58 -25.31
N GLN A 434 39.21 -5.14 -25.69
CA GLN A 434 38.99 -5.60 -27.05
C GLN A 434 38.12 -4.56 -27.77
N LYS A 435 38.74 -3.81 -28.68
CA LYS A 435 38.03 -3.08 -29.73
C LYS A 435 37.48 -4.10 -30.71
N SER A 436 36.15 -4.18 -30.82
CA SER A 436 35.49 -4.76 -31.99
C SER A 436 35.50 -3.69 -33.08
N SER A 437 36.20 -3.93 -34.19
CA SER A 437 36.36 -2.98 -35.31
C SER A 437 35.09 -2.71 -36.13
N ASP A 438 33.99 -3.43 -35.87
CA ASP A 438 32.87 -3.50 -36.81
C ASP A 438 31.57 -2.82 -36.32
N PHE A 439 31.65 -1.81 -35.44
CA PHE A 439 30.45 -1.09 -34.98
C PHE A 439 30.56 0.44 -35.12
N PRO A 440 29.54 1.12 -35.69
CA PRO A 440 29.50 2.58 -35.73
C PRO A 440 29.36 3.16 -34.30
N LYS A 441 30.06 4.29 -34.08
CA LYS A 441 30.46 4.85 -32.78
C LYS A 441 29.34 5.37 -31.86
N ASP A 442 28.07 5.26 -32.23
CA ASP A 442 27.04 6.13 -31.62
C ASP A 442 26.02 5.45 -30.68
N ARG A 443 26.07 4.13 -30.45
CA ARG A 443 24.89 3.43 -29.88
C ARG A 443 25.15 2.27 -28.91
N VAL A 444 26.15 2.40 -28.02
CA VAL A 444 26.30 1.51 -26.85
C VAL A 444 26.95 2.28 -25.69
N LEU A 445 26.21 2.56 -24.60
CA LEU A 445 26.77 2.97 -23.31
C LEU A 445 26.78 1.77 -22.34
N VAL A 446 27.92 1.10 -22.25
CA VAL A 446 28.24 0.26 -21.09
C VAL A 446 28.83 1.20 -20.05
N LEU A 447 28.04 1.61 -19.07
CA LEU A 447 28.61 2.28 -17.92
C LEU A 447 29.44 1.20 -17.16
N GLN A 448 30.68 1.51 -16.79
CA GLN A 448 31.50 0.72 -15.85
C GLN A 448 31.71 1.52 -14.56
N PRO A 449 31.88 0.88 -13.39
CA PRO A 449 32.19 1.60 -12.16
C PRO A 449 33.60 2.18 -12.26
N GLY A 450 33.68 3.51 -12.30
CA GLY A 450 34.91 4.22 -12.58
C GLY A 450 35.00 5.60 -11.95
N VAL A 451 34.63 5.76 -10.67
CA VAL A 451 35.13 6.87 -9.83
C VAL A 451 35.18 6.40 -8.38
N ARG A 452 36.32 6.61 -7.71
CA ARG A 452 36.41 6.53 -6.24
C ARG A 452 35.45 7.56 -5.65
N THR A 453 34.35 7.11 -5.05
CA THR A 453 33.63 7.96 -4.11
C THR A 453 34.48 8.02 -2.84
N GLU A 454 35.05 9.19 -2.54
CA GLU A 454 35.46 9.47 -1.17
C GLU A 454 34.25 9.26 -0.24
N PRO A 455 34.44 8.74 0.98
CA PRO A 455 33.34 8.53 1.89
C PRO A 455 32.70 9.88 2.22
N LEU A 456 31.40 10.01 1.93
CA LEU A 456 30.55 11.06 2.49
C LEU A 456 30.71 11.04 4.02
N ARG A 457 31.42 12.04 4.55
CA ARG A 457 31.38 12.33 5.98
C ARG A 457 29.96 12.77 6.32
N TRP A 458 29.38 12.09 7.30
CA TRP A 458 28.18 12.53 7.98
C TRP A 458 28.55 13.70 8.88
N ASP A 459 28.55 14.93 8.34
CA ASP A 459 28.57 16.13 9.18
C ASP A 459 27.17 16.31 9.76
N SER A 460 27.05 15.97 11.04
CA SER A 460 25.93 16.36 11.88
C SER A 460 25.93 17.88 12.05
N GLN A 461 25.08 18.57 11.29
CA GLN A 461 24.57 19.88 11.69
C GLN A 461 23.08 19.76 11.95
N VAL A 462 22.78 19.44 13.22
CA VAL A 462 21.51 19.81 13.85
C VAL A 462 21.59 21.33 14.05
N GLN A 463 20.80 22.09 13.29
CA GLN A 463 20.46 23.46 13.67
C GLN A 463 19.20 23.41 14.53
N ASP A 464 19.39 23.51 15.84
CA ASP A 464 18.34 23.84 16.79
C ASP A 464 17.90 25.29 16.56
N ILE A 465 16.60 25.46 16.30
CA ILE A 465 15.94 26.77 16.27
C ILE A 465 15.54 27.10 17.70
N GLY A 466 16.32 27.96 18.36
CA GLY A 466 15.97 28.59 19.63
C GLY A 466 15.27 29.96 19.42
N PRO A 467 14.36 30.40 20.32
CA PRO A 467 13.63 31.67 20.20
C PRO A 467 14.44 32.89 20.71
N PRO A 468 13.96 34.14 20.55
CA PRO A 468 14.71 35.24 19.93
C PRO A 468 15.44 36.22 20.88
N GLU A 469 16.25 37.04 20.20
CA GLU A 469 17.01 38.25 20.53
C GLU A 469 16.70 39.06 21.81
N THR A 470 17.79 39.56 22.41
CA THR A 470 18.10 40.98 22.78
C THR A 470 19.43 40.91 23.58
N SER A 471 20.46 41.76 23.50
CA SER A 471 20.73 43.11 22.97
C SER A 471 22.26 43.36 23.07
N TRP A 472 22.87 43.96 22.03
CA TRP A 472 23.99 44.97 21.96
C TRP A 472 25.06 45.11 23.09
N PRO A 473 26.23 45.77 22.87
CA PRO A 473 27.25 45.59 21.82
C PRO A 473 28.73 45.79 22.32
N HIS A 474 29.69 45.62 21.39
CA HIS A 474 31.01 46.27 21.28
C HIS A 474 32.34 45.60 21.73
N VAL A 475 33.33 45.83 20.85
CA VAL A 475 34.80 45.99 21.02
C VAL A 475 35.74 44.83 20.60
N ILE A 476 36.16 44.90 19.32
CA ILE A 476 37.54 45.10 18.79
C ILE A 476 38.74 44.20 19.25
N SER A 477 39.43 43.68 18.21
CA SER A 477 40.90 43.53 17.99
C SER A 477 41.59 42.16 18.05
N ASN A 478 42.10 41.77 16.87
CA ASN A 478 43.47 41.42 16.47
C ASN A 478 44.37 40.53 17.34
N GLY A 479 45.00 39.54 16.70
CA GLY A 479 46.32 39.04 17.11
C GLY A 479 46.79 37.74 16.46
N LYS A 480 47.60 37.85 15.41
CA LYS A 480 48.37 36.77 14.76
C LYS A 480 49.51 36.28 15.67
N SER A 481 49.84 34.97 15.63
CA SER A 481 51.19 34.46 15.30
C SER A 481 51.36 32.96 15.58
N SER A 482 51.84 32.24 14.56
CA SER A 482 52.41 30.88 14.53
C SER A 482 53.95 30.92 14.71
N PRO A 483 54.74 29.84 14.49
CA PRO A 483 54.80 28.49 15.10
C PRO A 483 56.26 28.05 15.44
N ARG A 484 56.49 26.82 15.95
CA ARG A 484 57.69 25.91 15.82
C ARG A 484 57.66 24.85 16.95
N PHE A 485 58.22 23.64 16.91
CA PHE A 485 58.57 22.61 15.91
C PHE A 485 59.26 21.43 16.68
N LEU A 486 59.23 20.19 16.12
CA LEU A 486 60.13 19.02 16.34
C LEU A 486 60.03 18.20 17.67
N HIS A 487 59.59 16.92 17.68
CA HIS A 487 60.24 15.63 17.25
C HIS A 487 61.00 14.93 18.43
N LEU A 488 61.16 13.61 18.61
CA LEU A 488 61.03 12.32 17.85
C LEU A 488 61.19 11.18 18.89
N ASN A 489 60.50 10.03 18.84
CA ASN A 489 60.97 8.67 18.44
C ASN A 489 60.24 7.66 19.35
N GLY A 490 59.82 6.44 19.00
CA GLY A 490 59.82 5.64 17.77
C GLY A 490 59.56 4.16 18.11
N LYS A 491 58.90 3.42 17.18
CA LYS A 491 59.05 1.97 16.85
C LYS A 491 58.54 0.91 17.86
N THR A 492 57.94 -0.24 17.51
CA THR A 492 57.24 -0.85 16.34
C THR A 492 56.74 -2.25 16.79
N GLN A 493 55.96 -2.93 15.92
CA GLN A 493 55.73 -4.41 15.84
C GLN A 493 54.58 -5.01 16.68
N LEU A 494 53.86 -6.08 16.29
CA LEU A 494 53.41 -6.69 15.01
C LEU A 494 52.35 -7.77 15.38
N HIS A 495 51.23 -7.80 14.64
CA HIS A 495 50.40 -8.93 14.15
C HIS A 495 50.27 -10.33 14.81
N SER A 496 49.06 -10.89 14.53
CA SER A 496 48.70 -12.29 14.18
C SER A 496 48.38 -13.23 15.36
N THR A 497 47.55 -14.27 15.30
CA THR A 497 46.53 -14.81 14.37
C THR A 497 45.86 -15.99 15.11
N THR A 498 44.70 -16.44 14.60
CA THR A 498 44.25 -17.85 14.46
C THR A 498 43.72 -18.69 15.64
N SER A 499 42.64 -19.40 15.27
CA SER A 499 42.28 -20.81 15.56
C SER A 499 41.72 -21.18 16.94
N ASN A 500 40.49 -21.71 16.99
CA ASN A 500 40.26 -23.17 16.96
C ASN A 500 38.78 -23.57 17.01
N LEU A 501 38.43 -24.55 16.16
CA LEU A 501 37.32 -25.49 16.36
C LEU A 501 37.61 -26.36 17.59
N GLN A 502 36.57 -26.82 18.31
CA GLN A 502 36.27 -28.26 18.51
C GLN A 502 35.19 -28.50 19.58
N CYS A 503 34.25 -29.40 19.22
CA CYS A 503 33.39 -30.22 20.08
C CYS A 503 32.37 -29.43 20.95
N TRP A 504 31.11 -29.83 21.11
CA TRP A 504 30.62 -31.03 21.77
C TRP A 504 29.13 -31.26 21.40
N THR A 505 28.77 -32.50 21.07
CA THR A 505 27.46 -33.10 21.41
C THR A 505 27.76 -34.17 22.46
N PRO A 506 26.94 -34.39 23.50
CA PRO A 506 25.61 -35.00 23.31
C PRO A 506 24.54 -34.60 24.36
N TYR A 507 23.33 -34.19 23.95
CA TYR A 507 22.11 -34.38 24.77
C TYR A 507 20.85 -34.16 23.91
N ALA A 508 20.58 -35.09 22.99
CA ALA A 508 19.32 -35.19 22.25
C ALA A 508 18.87 -36.66 22.24
N LYS A 509 18.43 -37.14 23.41
CA LYS A 509 17.75 -38.42 23.59
C LYS A 509 16.72 -38.30 24.72
N GLN A 510 15.60 -37.64 24.44
CA GLN A 510 14.28 -37.89 25.06
C GLN A 510 13.31 -36.85 24.50
N LEU A 511 12.73 -37.12 23.34
CA LEU A 511 11.46 -36.57 22.83
C LEU A 511 11.21 -37.09 21.39
N ALA A 512 11.41 -38.40 21.20
CA ALA A 512 11.09 -39.12 19.97
C ALA A 512 10.67 -40.55 20.32
N ARG A 513 9.58 -40.68 21.09
CA ARG A 513 8.82 -41.92 21.25
C ARG A 513 7.38 -41.55 21.56
N GLN A 514 6.63 -41.22 20.53
CA GLN A 514 5.23 -41.58 20.31
C GLN A 514 4.79 -40.93 19.00
N GLU A 515 3.89 -41.60 18.28
CA GLU A 515 3.36 -41.25 16.97
C GLU A 515 4.20 -41.67 15.75
N HIS A 516 4.24 -42.98 15.50
CA HIS A 516 3.96 -43.54 14.18
C HIS A 516 3.57 -45.01 14.35
N ASN A 517 2.29 -45.32 14.15
CA ASN A 517 1.81 -46.68 13.88
C ASN A 517 0.85 -46.59 12.69
N PRO A 518 1.19 -47.11 11.50
CA PRO A 518 0.26 -47.24 10.39
C PRO A 518 -0.32 -48.66 10.38
N THR A 519 -1.66 -48.79 10.37
CA THR A 519 -2.41 -49.94 9.80
C THR A 519 -3.91 -49.77 10.09
N HIS A 520 -4.66 -49.26 9.11
CA HIS A 520 -5.78 -49.92 8.40
C HIS A 520 -6.55 -48.93 7.53
#